data_AF-A0A6G0J0B7-F1
#
_entry.id   AF-A0A6G0J0B7-F1
#
_cell.length_a   1.000
_cell.length_b   1.000
_cell.length_c   1.000
_cell.angle_alpha   90.00
_cell.angle_beta   90.00
_cell.angle_gamma   90.00
#
_symmetry.space_group_name_H-M   'P 1'
#
loop_
_entity.id
_entity.type
_entity.pdbx_description
1 polymer ?
#
loop_
_entity_poly.entity_id
_entity_poly.type
_entity_poly.pdbx_seq_one_letter_code
_entity_poly.pdbx_strand_id
1 'polypeptide(L)'
;MAGKSVKTRNTIQTQLRPSPQATTTASSDPPTPAESVPSQAGLDVATLKFELLASLRADIADIFKKELQATLGDALSTIQLDLQTVKAQLAKDKADTDANVATLKGTVVEMENALSECTDDIVQMKSAIEHLTASVAKLENKCEDLESRLDVSCSAVPGLMGALCSSGVICLSQLVNAAGPTLTDSQALSSVLGVRTVRLIEKSLELWRKRLTEKERGLLLRHSRGEAEPDPKDP
;
A
#
# COMPACT_ATOMS: atom_id res chain seq x y z
N MET A 1 -1.78 2.80 -19.41
CA MET A 1 -2.86 3.22 -20.33
C MET A 1 -2.69 2.52 -21.67
N ALA A 2 -3.21 1.31 -21.83
CA ALA A 2 -3.20 0.58 -23.10
C ALA A 2 -4.41 -0.35 -23.15
N GLY A 3 -5.49 0.09 -23.78
CA GLY A 3 -6.70 -0.70 -24.03
C GLY A 3 -6.94 -0.79 -25.52
N LYS A 4 -6.57 -1.91 -26.15
CA LYS A 4 -6.87 -2.20 -27.55
C LYS A 4 -8.30 -2.73 -27.63
N SER A 5 -9.16 -2.02 -28.36
CA SER A 5 -10.51 -2.47 -28.69
C SER A 5 -10.48 -3.30 -29.98
N VAL A 6 -10.89 -4.56 -29.92
CA VAL A 6 -11.20 -5.39 -31.09
C VAL A 6 -12.65 -5.85 -30.93
N LYS A 7 -13.54 -5.33 -31.78
CA LYS A 7 -14.96 -5.67 -31.83
C LYS A 7 -15.25 -6.34 -33.16
N THR A 8 -15.22 -7.67 -33.17
CA THR A 8 -15.60 -8.50 -34.32
C THR A 8 -17.06 -8.92 -34.14
N ARG A 9 -17.93 -8.48 -35.06
CA ARG A 9 -19.35 -8.85 -35.10
C ARG A 9 -19.58 -9.72 -36.32
N ASN A 10 -19.72 -11.02 -36.13
CA ASN A 10 -20.08 -11.96 -37.21
C ASN A 10 -21.59 -12.21 -37.17
N THR A 11 -22.27 -11.83 -38.25
CA THR A 11 -23.66 -12.18 -38.56
C THR A 11 -23.61 -13.30 -39.60
N ILE A 12 -24.08 -14.50 -39.25
CA ILE A 12 -24.30 -15.58 -40.21
C ILE A 12 -25.82 -15.67 -40.43
N GLN A 13 -26.26 -15.22 -41.60
CA GLN A 13 -27.61 -15.41 -42.10
C GLN A 13 -27.52 -16.37 -43.28
N THR A 14 -28.02 -17.60 -43.10
CA THR A 14 -28.11 -18.57 -44.18
C THR A 14 -29.38 -19.37 -43.94
N GLN A 15 -30.42 -19.11 -44.74
CA GLN A 15 -31.34 -20.18 -45.08
C GLN A 15 -31.84 -20.04 -46.52
N LEU A 16 -31.71 -21.17 -47.21
CA LEU A 16 -32.08 -21.43 -48.59
C LEU A 16 -33.60 -21.60 -48.76
N ARG A 17 -34.02 -21.15 -49.94
CA ARG A 17 -35.21 -21.42 -50.78
C ARG A 17 -35.97 -22.75 -50.57
N PRO A 18 -37.32 -22.71 -50.68
CA PRO A 18 -38.16 -23.77 -51.29
C PRO A 18 -38.77 -23.25 -52.62
N SER A 19 -38.44 -23.85 -53.76
CA SER A 19 -39.12 -24.96 -54.47
C SER A 19 -40.15 -24.46 -55.51
N PRO A 20 -40.17 -25.00 -56.74
CA PRO A 20 -40.91 -24.45 -57.87
C PRO A 20 -42.38 -24.90 -57.96
N GLN A 21 -43.24 -23.98 -58.40
CA GLN A 21 -44.63 -24.20 -58.79
C GLN A 21 -44.73 -25.17 -59.98
N ALA A 22 -45.70 -26.07 -59.86
CA ALA A 22 -46.12 -27.02 -60.87
C ALA A 22 -46.64 -26.31 -62.13
N THR A 23 -46.10 -26.69 -63.29
CA THR A 23 -46.68 -26.42 -64.60
C THR A 23 -47.87 -27.35 -64.83
N THR A 24 -49.06 -26.76 -64.87
CA THR A 24 -50.25 -27.33 -65.49
C THR A 24 -50.11 -27.33 -67.00
N THR A 25 -50.17 -28.51 -67.62
CA THR A 25 -50.48 -28.68 -69.05
C THR A 25 -51.65 -29.65 -69.17
N ALA A 26 -52.80 -29.12 -69.59
CA ALA A 26 -53.96 -29.86 -70.02
C ALA A 26 -53.92 -29.97 -71.56
N SER A 27 -54.19 -31.15 -72.13
CA SER A 27 -54.83 -31.28 -73.44
C SER A 27 -55.33 -32.71 -73.69
N SER A 28 -56.57 -32.77 -74.21
CA SER A 28 -57.18 -33.79 -75.08
C SER A 28 -57.98 -34.96 -74.46
N ASP A 29 -59.29 -34.72 -74.29
CA ASP A 29 -60.48 -35.40 -74.89
C ASP A 29 -60.76 -36.94 -74.80
N PRO A 30 -62.06 -37.36 -74.92
CA PRO A 30 -62.74 -38.55 -74.35
C PRO A 30 -62.74 -39.76 -75.34
N PRO A 31 -63.51 -40.88 -75.20
CA PRO A 31 -64.50 -41.32 -74.19
C PRO A 31 -64.31 -42.77 -73.64
N THR A 32 -65.10 -43.08 -72.60
CA THR A 32 -65.44 -44.44 -72.14
C THR A 32 -66.04 -45.27 -73.29
N PRO A 33 -65.77 -46.58 -73.36
CA PRO A 33 -66.82 -47.51 -73.00
C PRO A 33 -66.33 -48.82 -72.35
N ALA A 34 -67.31 -49.56 -71.81
CA ALA A 34 -67.25 -50.96 -71.44
C ALA A 34 -66.67 -51.29 -70.06
N GLU A 35 -67.58 -51.17 -69.09
CA GLU A 35 -67.82 -52.15 -68.03
C GLU A 35 -67.32 -53.56 -68.43
N SER A 36 -66.16 -53.93 -67.88
CA SER A 36 -65.61 -55.29 -67.95
C SER A 36 -65.64 -55.86 -66.54
N VAL A 37 -66.29 -57.03 -66.45
CA VAL A 37 -66.34 -57.86 -65.24
C VAL A 37 -64.90 -58.09 -64.74
N PRO A 38 -64.58 -57.84 -63.45
CA PRO A 38 -63.22 -57.92 -62.96
C PRO A 38 -62.75 -59.38 -62.95
N SER A 39 -61.72 -59.69 -63.73
CA SER A 39 -61.02 -60.98 -63.70
C SER A 39 -60.40 -61.19 -62.30
N GLN A 40 -60.64 -62.36 -61.71
CA GLN A 40 -60.21 -62.75 -60.36
C GLN A 40 -58.71 -62.51 -60.07
N ALA A 41 -57.85 -62.56 -61.10
CA ALA A 41 -56.43 -62.24 -61.03
C ALA A 41 -56.10 -60.74 -60.83
N GLY A 42 -56.98 -59.82 -61.27
CA GLY A 42 -56.80 -58.37 -61.06
C GLY A 42 -57.12 -57.93 -59.63
N LEU A 43 -58.07 -58.60 -58.98
CA LEU A 43 -58.40 -58.39 -57.57
C LEU A 43 -57.25 -58.82 -56.65
N ASP A 44 -56.59 -59.93 -56.98
CA ASP A 44 -55.44 -60.48 -56.25
C ASP A 44 -54.21 -59.55 -56.31
N VAL A 45 -53.90 -59.01 -57.50
CA VAL A 45 -52.81 -58.03 -57.67
C VAL A 45 -53.07 -56.72 -56.90
N ALA A 46 -54.32 -56.24 -56.86
CA ALA A 46 -54.68 -55.05 -56.08
C ALA A 46 -54.53 -55.29 -54.57
N THR A 47 -54.90 -56.49 -54.12
CA THR A 47 -54.77 -56.91 -52.72
C THR A 47 -53.30 -56.97 -52.30
N LEU A 48 -52.44 -57.62 -53.10
CA LEU A 48 -50.99 -57.66 -52.88
C LEU A 48 -50.35 -56.27 -52.85
N LYS A 49 -50.73 -55.36 -53.76
CA LYS A 49 -50.24 -53.97 -53.75
C LYS A 49 -50.63 -53.24 -52.48
N PHE A 50 -51.86 -53.43 -52.01
CA PHE A 50 -52.34 -52.81 -50.78
C PHE A 50 -51.57 -53.33 -49.56
N GLU A 51 -51.36 -54.65 -49.48
CA GLU A 51 -50.63 -55.30 -48.40
C GLU A 51 -49.15 -54.89 -48.38
N LEU A 52 -48.50 -54.83 -49.55
CA LEU A 52 -47.13 -54.34 -49.70
C LEU A 52 -47.01 -52.87 -49.28
N LEU A 53 -47.95 -52.01 -49.69
CA LEU A 53 -47.96 -50.60 -49.27
C LEU A 53 -48.21 -50.45 -47.77
N ALA A 54 -49.05 -51.30 -47.17
CA ALA A 54 -49.28 -51.31 -45.74
C ALA A 54 -48.02 -51.74 -44.97
N SER A 55 -47.35 -52.82 -45.42
CA SER A 55 -46.09 -53.29 -44.86
C SER A 55 -45.00 -52.23 -44.98
N LEU A 56 -44.81 -51.65 -46.17
CA LEU A 56 -43.80 -50.62 -46.41
C LEU A 56 -44.03 -49.39 -45.54
N ARG A 57 -45.29 -48.95 -45.37
CA ARG A 57 -45.64 -47.83 -44.48
C ARG A 57 -45.33 -48.16 -43.02
N ALA A 58 -45.59 -49.39 -42.58
CA ALA A 58 -45.26 -49.84 -41.23
C ALA A 58 -43.74 -49.86 -41.01
N ASP A 59 -42.99 -50.48 -41.93
CA ASP A 59 -41.52 -50.56 -41.85
C ASP A 59 -40.87 -49.18 -41.85
N ILE A 60 -41.31 -48.27 -42.72
CA ILE A 60 -40.82 -46.87 -42.75
C ILE A 60 -41.09 -46.18 -41.41
N ALA A 61 -42.31 -46.31 -40.86
CA ALA A 61 -42.65 -45.71 -39.58
C ALA A 61 -41.79 -46.26 -38.44
N ASP A 62 -41.53 -47.57 -38.43
CA ASP A 62 -40.69 -48.21 -37.42
C ASP A 62 -39.22 -47.79 -37.54
N ILE A 63 -38.68 -47.70 -38.75
CA ILE A 63 -37.32 -47.18 -39.01
C ILE A 63 -37.21 -45.75 -38.50
N PHE A 64 -38.13 -44.86 -38.90
CA PHE A 64 -38.12 -43.46 -38.46
C PHE A 64 -38.22 -43.34 -36.94
N LYS A 65 -39.10 -44.11 -36.30
CA LYS A 65 -39.26 -44.12 -34.85
C LYS A 65 -37.98 -44.57 -34.16
N LYS A 66 -37.36 -45.64 -34.65
CA LYS A 66 -36.11 -46.19 -34.09
C LYS A 66 -34.96 -45.22 -34.25
N GLU A 67 -34.75 -44.66 -35.44
CA GLU A 67 -33.66 -43.71 -35.69
C GLU A 67 -33.85 -42.40 -34.93
N LEU A 68 -35.09 -41.89 -34.85
CA LEU A 68 -35.40 -40.70 -34.06
C LEU A 68 -35.12 -40.96 -32.57
N GLN A 69 -35.57 -42.09 -32.04
CA GLN A 69 -35.37 -42.45 -30.64
C GLN A 69 -33.90 -42.64 -30.30
N ALA A 70 -33.12 -43.29 -31.19
CA ALA A 70 -31.68 -43.44 -31.00
C ALA A 70 -30.97 -42.09 -31.02
N THR A 71 -31.17 -41.30 -32.08
CA THR A 71 -30.48 -40.01 -32.26
C THR A 71 -30.82 -39.03 -31.14
N LEU A 72 -32.11 -38.92 -30.77
CA LEU A 72 -32.54 -38.02 -29.70
C LEU A 72 -32.08 -38.54 -28.33
N GLY A 73 -32.08 -39.86 -28.12
CA GLY A 73 -31.60 -40.49 -26.89
C GLY A 73 -30.10 -40.26 -26.66
N ASP A 74 -29.29 -40.42 -27.70
CA ASP A 74 -27.85 -40.18 -27.66
C ASP A 74 -27.54 -38.70 -27.42
N ALA A 75 -28.23 -37.80 -28.11
CA ALA A 75 -28.08 -36.36 -27.93
C ALA A 75 -28.45 -35.90 -26.51
N LEU A 76 -29.58 -36.38 -25.97
CA LEU A 76 -29.99 -36.08 -24.59
C LEU A 76 -29.02 -36.65 -23.55
N SER A 77 -28.51 -37.86 -23.78
CA SER A 77 -27.51 -38.48 -22.90
C SER A 77 -26.21 -37.68 -22.89
N THR A 78 -25.78 -37.20 -24.06
CA THR A 78 -24.61 -36.32 -24.20
C THR A 78 -24.81 -34.99 -23.48
N ILE A 79 -25.94 -34.30 -23.73
CA ILE A 79 -26.28 -33.04 -23.05
C ILE A 79 -26.33 -33.21 -21.53
N GLN A 80 -26.87 -34.34 -21.05
CA GLN A 80 -26.92 -34.64 -19.63
C GLN A 80 -25.52 -34.80 -19.03
N LEU A 81 -24.60 -35.47 -19.73
CA LEU A 81 -23.22 -35.63 -19.31
C LEU A 81 -22.49 -34.27 -19.26
N ASP A 82 -22.67 -33.46 -20.30
CA ASP A 82 -22.08 -32.11 -20.38
C ASP A 82 -22.60 -31.22 -19.26
N LEU A 83 -23.91 -31.27 -18.95
CA LEU A 83 -24.49 -30.52 -17.84
C LEU A 83 -23.90 -30.92 -16.49
N GLN A 84 -23.69 -32.23 -16.25
CA GLN A 84 -23.04 -32.68 -15.01
C GLN A 84 -21.57 -32.21 -14.95
N THR A 85 -20.87 -32.22 -16.07
CA THR A 85 -19.49 -31.75 -16.17
C THR A 85 -19.40 -30.25 -15.87
N VAL A 86 -20.24 -29.44 -16.50
CA VAL A 86 -20.32 -27.99 -16.26
C VAL A 86 -20.69 -27.70 -14.81
N LYS A 87 -21.63 -28.46 -14.23
CA LYS A 87 -22.01 -28.32 -12.81
C LYS A 87 -20.82 -28.59 -11.88
N ALA A 88 -20.05 -29.64 -12.14
CA ALA A 88 -18.86 -29.96 -11.35
C ALA A 88 -17.78 -28.87 -11.48
N GLN A 89 -17.56 -28.38 -12.70
CA GLN A 89 -16.59 -27.30 -12.95
C GLN A 89 -16.99 -26.01 -12.23
N LEU A 90 -18.28 -25.61 -12.29
CA LEU A 90 -18.78 -24.44 -11.60
C LEU A 90 -18.65 -24.56 -10.07
N ALA A 91 -18.88 -25.75 -9.51
CA ALA A 91 -18.69 -25.99 -8.08
C ALA A 91 -17.21 -25.85 -7.66
N LYS A 92 -16.29 -26.34 -8.49
CA LYS A 92 -14.85 -26.16 -8.29
C LYS A 92 -14.44 -24.70 -8.38
N ASP A 93 -14.81 -24.01 -9.46
CA ASP A 93 -14.45 -22.60 -9.68
C ASP A 93 -15.01 -21.70 -8.57
N LYS A 94 -16.21 -22.03 -8.06
CA LYS A 94 -16.79 -21.37 -6.89
C LYS A 94 -15.92 -21.57 -5.65
N ALA A 95 -15.50 -22.80 -5.36
CA ALA A 95 -14.65 -23.09 -4.20
C ALA A 95 -13.28 -22.38 -4.30
N ASP A 96 -12.66 -22.40 -5.49
CA ASP A 96 -11.38 -21.72 -5.74
C ASP A 96 -11.52 -20.20 -5.58
N THR A 97 -12.63 -19.63 -6.07
CA THR A 97 -12.94 -18.20 -5.90
C THR A 97 -13.18 -17.85 -4.43
N ASP A 98 -13.96 -18.65 -3.71
CA ASP A 98 -14.24 -18.43 -2.28
C ASP A 98 -12.93 -18.49 -1.45
N ALA A 99 -11.99 -19.39 -1.79
CA ALA A 99 -10.67 -19.48 -1.18
C ALA A 99 -9.79 -18.25 -1.48
N ASN A 100 -9.77 -17.79 -2.73
CA ASN A 100 -9.04 -16.59 -3.11
C ASN A 100 -9.58 -15.33 -2.40
N VAL A 101 -10.91 -15.20 -2.28
CA VAL A 101 -11.55 -14.10 -1.57
C VAL A 101 -11.20 -14.14 -0.08
N ALA A 102 -11.19 -15.33 0.55
CA ALA A 102 -10.79 -15.47 1.94
C ALA A 102 -9.32 -15.05 2.17
N THR A 103 -8.43 -15.45 1.27
CA THR A 103 -7.01 -15.07 1.31
C THR A 103 -6.84 -13.56 1.17
N LEU A 104 -7.47 -12.96 0.16
CA LEU A 104 -7.41 -11.52 -0.07
C LEU A 104 -7.95 -10.73 1.13
N LYS A 105 -9.06 -11.17 1.73
CA LYS A 105 -9.60 -10.57 2.95
C LYS A 105 -8.59 -10.61 4.09
N GLY A 106 -7.88 -11.73 4.27
CA GLY A 106 -6.80 -11.83 5.26
C GLY A 106 -5.70 -10.80 5.03
N THR A 107 -5.21 -10.68 3.79
CA THR A 107 -4.14 -9.72 3.46
C THR A 107 -4.57 -8.26 3.65
N VAL A 108 -5.84 -7.92 3.38
CA VAL A 108 -6.35 -6.56 3.61
C VAL A 108 -6.37 -6.24 5.10
N VAL A 109 -6.78 -7.17 5.95
CA VAL A 109 -6.75 -6.98 7.41
C VAL A 109 -5.32 -6.79 7.93
N GLU A 110 -4.36 -7.57 7.43
CA GLU A 110 -2.94 -7.39 7.77
C GLU A 110 -2.42 -6.01 7.35
N MET A 111 -2.78 -5.54 6.16
CA MET A 111 -2.42 -4.21 5.68
C MET A 111 -3.06 -3.08 6.51
N GLU A 112 -4.34 -3.22 6.89
CA GLU A 112 -5.03 -2.26 7.76
C GLU A 112 -4.34 -2.14 9.12
N ASN A 113 -3.94 -3.27 9.70
CA ASN A 113 -3.22 -3.30 10.97
C ASN A 113 -1.84 -2.62 10.86
N ALA A 114 -1.05 -2.95 9.82
CA ALA A 114 0.25 -2.35 9.59
C ALA A 114 0.17 -0.84 9.34
N LEU A 115 -0.88 -0.38 8.66
CA LEU A 115 -1.14 1.05 8.46
C LEU A 115 -1.53 1.75 9.77
N SER A 116 -2.29 1.10 10.65
CA SER A 116 -2.61 1.64 11.97
C SER A 116 -1.35 1.78 12.82
N GLU A 117 -0.50 0.75 12.87
CA GLU A 117 0.78 0.77 13.59
C GLU A 117 1.71 1.88 13.06
N CYS A 118 1.86 1.97 11.73
CA CYS A 118 2.63 3.04 11.09
C CYS A 118 2.06 4.44 11.40
N THR A 119 0.74 4.58 11.48
CA THR A 119 0.10 5.85 11.86
C THR A 119 0.43 6.23 13.30
N ASP A 120 0.39 5.28 14.23
CA ASP A 120 0.75 5.50 15.63
C ASP A 120 2.23 5.88 15.78
N ASP A 121 3.13 5.21 15.07
CA ASP A 121 4.56 5.53 15.04
C ASP A 121 4.82 6.96 14.54
N ILE A 122 4.15 7.39 13.47
CA ILE A 122 4.26 8.77 12.96
C ILE A 122 3.79 9.79 14.00
N VAL A 123 2.70 9.50 14.71
CA VAL A 123 2.21 10.38 15.79
C VAL A 123 3.23 10.45 16.92
N GLN A 124 3.82 9.33 17.32
CA GLN A 124 4.87 9.29 18.34
C GLN A 124 6.11 10.08 17.91
N MET A 125 6.59 9.88 16.68
CA MET A 125 7.72 10.62 16.12
C MET A 125 7.45 12.12 16.07
N LYS A 126 6.24 12.54 15.67
CA LYS A 126 5.85 13.95 15.67
C LYS A 126 5.92 14.56 17.07
N SER A 127 5.40 13.86 18.08
CA SER A 127 5.48 14.31 19.47
C SER A 127 6.94 14.42 19.96
N ALA A 128 7.80 13.46 19.60
CA ALA A 128 9.22 13.51 19.93
C ALA A 128 9.94 14.71 19.26
N ILE A 129 9.61 15.00 18.00
CA ILE A 129 10.12 16.17 17.28
C ILE A 129 9.68 17.46 17.98
N GLU A 130 8.40 17.60 18.33
CA GLU A 130 7.89 18.78 19.05
C GLU A 130 8.62 18.99 20.39
N HIS A 131 8.88 17.91 21.14
CA HIS A 131 9.66 17.97 22.37
C HIS A 131 11.11 18.39 22.15
N LEU A 132 11.78 17.83 21.12
CA LEU A 132 13.14 18.20 20.77
C LEU A 132 13.23 19.66 20.31
N THR A 133 12.29 20.13 19.49
CA THR A 133 12.22 21.54 19.07
C THR A 133 12.06 22.46 20.27
N ALA A 134 11.19 22.13 21.24
CA ALA A 134 11.04 22.92 22.46
C ALA A 134 12.34 22.94 23.31
N SER A 135 13.05 21.81 23.35
CA SER A 135 14.32 21.68 24.07
C SER A 135 15.43 22.51 23.41
N VAL A 136 15.51 22.50 22.08
CA VAL A 136 16.46 23.34 21.30
C VAL A 136 16.18 24.81 21.54
N ALA A 137 14.93 25.26 21.42
CA ALA A 137 14.57 26.66 21.69
C ALA A 137 14.94 27.09 23.13
N LYS A 138 14.77 26.19 24.11
CA LYS A 138 15.18 26.47 25.50
C LYS A 138 16.69 26.60 25.65
N LEU A 139 17.47 25.80 24.92
CA LEU A 139 18.93 25.88 24.93
C LEU A 139 19.41 27.15 24.23
N GLU A 140 18.82 27.51 23.10
CA GLU A 140 19.12 28.76 22.38
C GLU A 140 18.92 29.98 23.29
N ASN A 141 17.77 30.08 23.95
CA ASN A 141 17.50 31.16 24.92
C ASN A 141 18.54 31.21 26.06
N LYS A 142 19.04 30.06 26.52
CA LYS A 142 20.08 30.02 27.55
C LYS A 142 21.43 30.48 27.01
N CYS A 143 21.78 30.11 25.78
CA CYS A 143 23.00 30.58 25.13
C CYS A 143 22.98 32.09 24.95
N GLU A 144 21.85 32.67 24.49
CA GLU A 144 21.68 34.12 24.36
C GLU A 144 21.79 34.84 25.72
N ASP A 145 21.20 34.29 26.79
CA ASP A 145 21.35 34.83 28.15
C ASP A 145 22.83 34.84 28.59
N LEU A 146 23.54 33.72 28.39
CA LEU A 146 24.95 33.61 28.74
C LEU A 146 25.82 34.59 27.94
N GLU A 147 25.58 34.71 26.63
CA GLU A 147 26.29 35.64 25.76
C GLU A 147 26.07 37.09 26.20
N SER A 148 24.83 37.48 26.50
CA SER A 148 24.51 38.82 27.00
C SER A 148 25.18 39.13 28.35
N ARG A 149 25.25 38.14 29.26
CA ARG A 149 25.92 38.28 30.56
C ARG A 149 27.43 38.43 30.39
N LEU A 150 28.02 37.73 29.43
CA LEU A 150 29.45 37.83 29.12
C LEU A 150 29.80 39.18 28.49
N ASP A 151 29.00 39.67 27.53
CA ASP A 151 29.21 40.97 26.87
C ASP A 151 29.15 42.14 27.87
N VAL A 152 28.14 42.15 28.75
CA VAL A 152 28.04 43.12 29.86
C VAL A 152 29.26 43.04 30.78
N SER A 153 29.82 41.85 31.00
CA SER A 153 31.04 41.68 31.81
C SER A 153 32.29 42.20 31.09
N CYS A 154 32.36 42.07 29.76
CA CYS A 154 33.45 42.58 28.94
C CYS A 154 33.48 44.13 28.95
N SER A 155 32.32 44.76 28.78
CA SER A 155 32.19 46.23 28.80
C SER A 155 32.41 46.85 30.18
N ALA A 156 32.07 46.15 31.26
CA ALA A 156 32.31 46.62 32.63
C ALA A 156 33.80 46.64 33.04
N VAL A 157 34.67 45.92 32.32
CA VAL A 157 36.11 45.87 32.64
C VAL A 157 37.01 46.01 31.39
N PRO A 158 37.04 47.19 30.75
CA PRO A 158 37.86 47.41 29.56
C PRO A 158 39.34 47.12 29.85
N GLY A 159 39.96 46.27 29.03
CA GLY A 159 41.38 45.93 29.10
C GLY A 159 41.73 44.68 29.93
N LEU A 160 40.89 44.26 30.88
CA LEU A 160 41.16 43.03 31.66
C LEU A 160 40.94 41.77 30.82
N MET A 161 39.91 41.73 29.98
CA MET A 161 39.68 40.63 29.04
C MET A 161 40.81 40.52 28.01
N GLY A 162 41.30 41.65 27.49
CA GLY A 162 42.46 41.65 26.60
C GLY A 162 43.71 41.07 27.26
N ALA A 163 43.92 41.37 28.54
CA ALA A 163 45.00 40.79 29.35
C ALA A 163 44.80 39.29 29.62
N LEU A 164 43.58 38.85 29.95
CA LEU A 164 43.22 37.43 30.13
C LEU A 164 43.48 36.62 28.86
N CYS A 165 42.97 37.07 27.71
CA CYS A 165 43.17 36.42 26.43
C CYS A 165 44.66 36.38 26.01
N SER A 166 45.39 37.47 26.25
CA SER A 166 46.83 37.57 25.93
C SER A 166 47.71 36.73 26.88
N SER A 167 47.25 36.47 28.09
CA SER A 167 47.92 35.62 29.09
C SER A 167 47.56 34.13 28.97
N GLY A 168 46.63 33.76 28.07
CA GLY A 168 46.19 32.37 27.89
C GLY A 168 45.30 31.84 29.01
N VAL A 169 44.68 32.73 29.80
CA VAL A 169 43.64 32.37 30.79
C VAL A 169 42.29 32.40 30.09
N ILE A 170 41.98 31.32 29.38
CA ILE A 170 40.82 31.18 28.49
C ILE A 170 39.68 30.41 29.18
N CYS A 171 39.99 29.61 30.21
CA CYS A 171 39.04 28.77 30.91
C CYS A 171 38.84 29.21 32.37
N LEU A 172 37.62 29.03 32.88
CA LEU A 172 37.26 29.29 34.29
C LEU A 172 38.17 28.53 35.26
N SER A 173 38.60 27.31 34.90
CA SER A 173 39.56 26.52 35.67
C SER A 173 40.93 27.21 35.82
N GLN A 174 41.45 27.82 34.75
CA GLN A 174 42.74 28.53 34.78
C GLN A 174 42.66 29.81 35.62
N LEU A 175 41.53 30.52 35.55
CA LEU A 175 41.26 31.68 36.39
C LEU A 175 41.17 31.29 37.88
N VAL A 176 40.46 30.21 38.17
CA VAL A 176 40.30 29.66 39.53
C VAL A 176 41.62 29.13 40.09
N ASN A 177 42.49 28.55 39.26
CA ASN A 177 43.82 28.12 39.67
C ASN A 177 44.73 29.29 40.06
N ALA A 178 44.56 30.46 39.42
CA ALA A 178 45.36 31.65 39.71
C ALA A 178 44.79 32.53 40.84
N ALA A 179 43.46 32.68 40.96
CA ALA A 179 42.82 33.52 41.97
C ALA A 179 42.28 32.74 43.20
N GLY A 180 42.34 31.41 43.17
CA GLY A 180 41.70 30.51 44.13
C GLY A 180 40.19 30.35 43.89
N PRO A 181 39.56 29.30 44.45
CA PRO A 181 38.13 29.00 44.25
C PRO A 181 37.19 30.01 44.90
N THR A 182 37.69 30.83 45.83
CA THR A 182 36.99 31.96 46.43
C THR A 182 37.18 33.27 45.68
N LEU A 183 37.99 33.28 44.60
CA LEU A 183 38.34 34.47 43.81
C LEU A 183 38.87 35.62 44.69
N THR A 184 39.75 35.29 45.63
CA THR A 184 40.30 36.23 46.62
C THR A 184 41.74 36.63 46.34
N ASP A 185 42.49 35.82 45.57
CA ASP A 185 43.90 36.09 45.30
C ASP A 185 44.07 37.01 44.08
N SER A 186 43.82 38.30 44.30
CA SER A 186 43.99 39.34 43.27
C SER A 186 45.45 39.56 42.88
N GLN A 187 46.41 39.19 43.74
CA GLN A 187 47.83 39.44 43.51
C GLN A 187 48.46 38.36 42.63
N ALA A 188 48.15 37.08 42.89
CA ALA A 188 48.57 35.98 42.01
C ALA A 188 47.95 36.13 40.61
N LEU A 189 46.68 36.50 40.53
CA LEU A 189 46.04 36.79 39.24
C LEU A 189 46.70 37.97 38.51
N SER A 190 47.11 39.02 39.23
CA SER A 190 47.83 40.16 38.64
C SER A 190 49.19 39.77 38.06
N SER A 191 49.89 38.85 38.73
CA SER A 191 51.16 38.31 38.24
C SER A 191 50.99 37.46 36.99
N VAL A 192 49.95 36.63 36.93
CA VAL A 192 49.63 35.79 35.76
C VAL A 192 49.21 36.64 34.56
N LEU A 193 48.44 37.71 34.80
CA LEU A 193 47.92 38.56 33.74
C LEU A 193 48.90 39.64 33.24
N GLY A 194 50.03 39.83 33.93
CA GLY A 194 51.00 40.89 33.61
C GLY A 194 50.44 42.31 33.78
N VAL A 195 49.34 42.47 34.52
CA VAL A 195 48.67 43.76 34.71
C VAL A 195 49.30 44.50 35.88
N ARG A 196 49.64 45.79 35.69
CA ARG A 196 50.27 46.62 36.74
C ARG A 196 49.33 47.03 37.88
N THR A 197 48.02 46.94 37.68
CA THR A 197 47.02 47.49 38.60
C THR A 197 46.20 46.40 39.28
N VAL A 198 46.65 45.95 40.45
CA VAL A 198 45.96 44.96 41.30
C VAL A 198 44.54 45.41 41.67
N ARG A 199 44.31 46.72 41.85
CA ARG A 199 42.99 47.29 42.21
C ARG A 199 41.91 47.09 41.16
N LEU A 200 42.28 46.99 39.88
CA LEU A 200 41.32 46.70 38.81
C LEU A 200 40.91 45.23 38.87
N ILE A 201 41.87 44.34 39.12
CA ILE A 201 41.62 42.90 39.29
C ILE A 201 40.76 42.64 40.53
N GLU A 202 41.07 43.27 41.66
CA GLU A 202 40.30 43.15 42.90
C GLU A 202 38.83 43.57 42.72
N LYS A 203 38.58 44.70 42.05
CA LYS A 203 37.22 45.15 41.71
C LYS A 203 36.49 44.18 40.77
N SER A 204 37.19 43.57 39.84
CA SER A 204 36.61 42.59 38.91
C SER A 204 36.27 41.27 39.60
N LEU A 205 37.17 40.76 40.44
CA LEU A 205 36.93 39.57 41.25
C LEU A 205 35.76 39.77 42.22
N GLU A 206 35.62 40.97 42.82
CA GLU A 206 34.47 41.36 43.63
C GLU A 206 33.15 41.32 42.83
N LEU A 207 33.16 41.86 41.61
CA LEU A 207 31.99 41.89 40.74
C LEU A 207 31.59 40.47 40.30
N TRP A 208 32.56 39.63 39.93
CA TRP A 208 32.30 38.23 39.60
C TRP A 208 31.78 37.45 40.80
N ARG A 209 32.32 37.67 42.00
CA ARG A 209 31.86 37.02 43.23
C ARG A 209 30.41 37.38 43.59
N LYS A 210 30.00 38.62 43.35
CA LYS A 210 28.61 39.08 43.55
C LYS A 210 27.64 38.52 42.51
N ARG A 211 28.13 38.19 41.31
CA ARG A 211 27.31 37.70 40.18
C ARG A 211 27.20 36.18 40.13
N LEU A 212 28.16 35.46 40.69
CA LEU A 212 28.08 34.00 40.87
C LEU A 212 26.99 33.67 41.89
N THR A 213 26.10 32.74 41.55
CA THR A 213 25.08 32.19 42.45
C THR A 213 25.69 31.24 43.47
N GLU A 214 24.99 30.98 44.57
CA GLU A 214 25.40 30.03 45.63
C GLU A 214 25.76 28.64 45.06
N LYS A 215 25.00 28.20 44.04
CA LYS A 215 25.19 26.91 43.37
C LYS A 215 26.46 26.89 42.51
N GLU A 216 26.73 27.95 41.75
CA GLU A 216 27.94 28.07 40.94
C GLU A 216 29.20 28.14 41.81
N ARG A 217 29.16 28.89 42.93
CA ARG A 217 30.26 28.91 43.92
C ARG A 217 30.49 27.53 44.53
N GLY A 218 29.43 26.80 44.84
CA GLY A 218 29.52 25.42 45.35
C GLY A 218 30.02 24.40 44.32
N LEU A 219 29.80 24.63 43.02
CA LEU A 219 30.37 23.82 41.93
C LEU A 219 31.88 24.06 41.79
N LEU A 220 32.31 25.33 41.81
CA LEU A 220 33.73 25.70 41.75
C LEU A 220 34.54 25.12 42.91
N LEU A 221 33.97 25.13 44.12
CA LEU A 221 34.62 24.61 45.32
C LEU A 221 34.73 23.07 45.34
N ARG A 222 33.85 22.37 44.60
CA ARG A 222 33.93 20.91 44.40
C ARG A 222 34.91 20.56 43.28
N HIS A 223 34.94 21.34 42.21
CA HIS A 223 35.92 21.20 41.14
C HIS A 223 37.36 21.38 41.68
N SER A 224 37.61 22.38 42.53
CA SER A 224 38.92 22.57 43.16
C SER A 224 39.33 21.45 44.13
N ARG A 225 38.39 20.62 44.59
CA ARG A 225 38.64 19.43 45.41
C ARG A 225 38.80 18.15 44.58
N GLY A 226 38.65 18.22 43.25
CA GLY A 226 38.68 17.07 42.35
C GLY A 226 37.41 16.21 42.37
N GLU A 227 36.31 16.71 42.95
CA GLU A 227 35.05 15.95 43.11
C GLU A 227 34.08 16.13 41.93
N ALA A 228 34.36 17.08 41.02
CA ALA A 228 33.58 17.33 39.82
C ALA A 228 34.52 17.60 38.65
N GLU A 229 34.58 16.69 37.68
CA GLU A 229 35.20 16.97 36.39
C GLU A 229 34.25 17.81 35.53
N PRO A 230 34.75 18.83 34.80
CA PRO A 230 33.97 19.49 33.76
C PRO A 230 33.65 18.45 32.69
N ASP A 231 32.38 18.25 32.36
CA ASP A 231 32.01 17.39 31.24
C ASP A 231 32.60 18.01 29.96
N PRO A 232 33.48 17.30 29.21
CA PRO A 232 34.07 17.83 27.98
C PRO A 232 33.05 18.08 26.86
N LYS A 233 31.77 17.74 27.08
CA LYS A 233 30.65 18.03 26.18
C LYS A 233 29.73 19.17 26.63
N ASP A 234 29.98 19.79 27.78
CA ASP A 234 29.26 21.01 28.19
C ASP A 234 29.99 22.20 27.53
N PRO A 235 29.39 22.88 26.53
CA PRO A 235 30.04 23.98 25.81
C PRO A 235 30.29 25.21 26.68
#